data_AF-A0A7X5JAJ9-F1
#
_entry.id   AF-A0A7X5JAJ9-F1
#
_cell.length_a   1.000
_cell.length_b   1.000
_cell.length_c   1.000
_cell.angle_alpha   90.00
_cell.angle_beta   90.00
_cell.angle_gamma   90.00
#
_symmetry.space_group_name_H-M   'P 1'
#
loop_
_entity.id
_entity.type
_entity.pdbx_description
1 polymer ?
#
loop_
_entity_poly.entity_id
_entity_poly.type
_entity_poly.pdbx_seq_one_letter_code
_entity_poly.pdbx_strand_id
1 'polypeptide(L)' 'MSTLKKLSSRDRRKKRIRAKISGTSERPRLSVFKSNTTIQAQVINDDLGVTIASAMGKDAGAVGKEVAKKA' A
#
# COMPACT_ATOMS: atom_id res chain seq x y z
N MET A 1 13.75 6.41 -24.65
CA MET A 1 13.82 6.34 -23.18
C MET A 1 12.97 7.45 -22.58
N SER A 2 11.68 7.18 -22.31
CA SER A 2 10.82 8.16 -21.62
C SER A 2 10.94 7.93 -20.11
N THR A 3 11.77 8.74 -19.46
CA THR A 3 12.13 8.69 -18.03
C THR A 3 11.18 9.50 -17.15
N LEU A 4 9.90 9.61 -17.53
CA LEU A 4 8.85 10.03 -16.60
C LEU A 4 8.11 8.78 -16.15
N LYS A 5 8.50 8.26 -14.97
CA LYS A 5 7.84 7.13 -14.31
C LYS A 5 6.37 7.49 -14.09
N LYS A 6 5.50 7.17 -15.06
CA LYS A 6 4.05 7.34 -14.96
C LYS A 6 3.63 6.78 -13.61
N LEU A 7 3.08 7.64 -12.75
CA LEU A 7 2.48 7.19 -11.49
C LEU A 7 1.59 6.01 -11.81
N SER A 8 1.84 4.87 -11.15
CA SER A 8 1.09 3.66 -11.45
C SER A 8 -0.40 3.95 -11.31
N SER A 9 -1.26 3.29 -12.09
CA SER A 9 -2.71 3.45 -11.96
C SER A 9 -3.19 3.23 -10.52
N ARG A 10 -2.44 2.41 -9.75
CA ARG A 10 -2.61 2.18 -8.32
C ARG A 10 -2.38 3.44 -7.48
N ASP A 11 -1.30 4.17 -7.72
CA ASP A 11 -0.97 5.40 -6.98
C ASP A 11 -1.96 6.52 -7.26
N ARG A 12 -2.42 6.65 -8.51
CA ARG A 12 -3.47 7.60 -8.88
C ARG A 12 -4.77 7.32 -8.14
N ARG A 13 -5.17 6.04 -8.07
CA ARG A 13 -6.34 5.61 -7.30
C ARG A 13 -6.17 5.87 -5.80
N LYS A 14 -4.99 5.57 -5.24
CA LYS A 14 -4.67 5.82 -3.83
C LYS A 14 -4.78 7.31 -3.48
N LYS A 15 -4.24 8.20 -4.32
CA LYS A 15 -4.37 9.67 -4.13
C LYS A 15 -5.84 10.09 -4.13
N ARG A 16 -6.63 9.64 -5.10
CA ARG A 16 -8.07 9.97 -5.18
C ARG A 16 -8.88 9.48 -3.97
N ILE A 17 -8.58 8.29 -3.45
CA ILE A 17 -9.25 7.77 -2.25
C ILE A 17 -8.84 8.59 -1.01
N ARG A 18 -7.56 8.91 -0.87
CA ARG A 18 -7.05 9.72 0.25
C ARG A 18 -7.54 11.17 0.24
N ALA A 19 -8.03 11.68 -0.90
CA ALA A 19 -8.69 12.97 -0.96
C ALA A 19 -10.07 12.98 -0.27
N LYS A 20 -10.68 11.81 -0.05
CA LYS A 20 -11.98 11.65 0.63
C LYS A 20 -11.88 10.96 2.00
N ILE A 21 -10.84 10.13 2.19
CA ILE A 21 -10.66 9.32 3.39
C ILE A 21 -9.34 9.70 4.05
N SER A 22 -9.44 10.29 5.24
CA SER A 22 -8.34 10.52 6.18
C SER A 22 -8.57 9.70 7.46
N GLY A 23 -7.50 9.40 8.18
CA GLY A 23 -7.57 8.75 9.49
C GLY A 23 -7.23 9.71 10.62
N THR A 24 -8.06 9.76 11.65
CA THR A 24 -7.85 10.56 12.86
C THR A 24 -7.36 9.68 14.01
N SER A 25 -7.12 10.27 15.19
CA SER A 25 -6.73 9.50 16.38
C SER A 25 -7.80 8.51 16.83
N GLU A 26 -9.08 8.91 16.78
CA GLU A 26 -10.21 8.04 17.14
C GLU A 26 -10.50 6.98 16.07
N ARG A 27 -10.28 7.32 14.79
CA ARG A 27 -10.50 6.43 13.66
C ARG A 27 -9.33 6.47 12.68
N PRO A 28 -8.22 5.76 12.98
CA PRO A 28 -7.05 5.76 12.13
C PRO A 28 -7.32 5.05 10.80
N ARG A 29 -6.57 5.42 9.77
CA ARG A 29 -6.72 4.90 8.41
C ARG A 29 -5.89 3.64 8.22
N LEU A 30 -6.52 2.57 7.76
CA LEU A 30 -5.83 1.37 7.31
C LEU A 30 -5.31 1.54 5.88
N SER A 31 -4.01 1.36 5.67
CA SER A 31 -3.34 1.37 4.37
C SER A 31 -2.81 -0.01 4.04
N VAL A 32 -3.28 -0.60 2.94
CA VAL A 32 -2.83 -1.92 2.46
C VAL A 32 -1.99 -1.81 1.20
N PHE A 33 -0.85 -2.49 1.21
CA PHE A 33 -0.02 -2.76 0.04
C PHE A 33 -0.07 -4.26 -0.28
N LYS A 34 -0.40 -4.60 -1.53
CA LYS A 34 -0.36 -5.97 -2.02
C LYS A 34 0.62 -6.02 -3.17
N SER A 35 1.63 -6.87 -3.05
CA SER A 35 2.47 -7.32 -4.15
C SER A 35 2.06 -8.73 -4.58
N ASN A 36 2.78 -9.28 -5.55
CA ASN A 36 2.61 -10.68 -5.95
C ASN A 36 3.18 -11.65 -4.90
N THR A 37 3.98 -11.16 -3.95
CA THR A 37 4.69 -11.98 -2.96
C THR A 37 4.21 -11.79 -1.53
N THR A 38 3.75 -10.60 -1.15
CA THR A 38 3.35 -10.30 0.23
C THR A 38 2.19 -9.32 0.26
N ILE A 39 1.45 -9.36 1.37
CA ILE A 39 0.46 -8.34 1.71
C ILE A 39 0.94 -7.65 2.98
N GLN A 40 0.97 -6.32 2.96
CA GLN A 40 1.38 -5.49 4.08
C GLN A 40 0.26 -4.52 4.42
N ALA A 41 0.04 -4.31 5.72
CA ALA A 41 -1.00 -3.43 6.24
C ALA A 41 -0.41 -2.51 7.31
N GLN A 42 -0.85 -1.25 7.31
CA GLN A 42 -0.43 -0.23 8.28
C GLN A 42 -1.65 0.54 8.76
N VAL A 43 -1.74 0.77 10.07
CA VAL A 43 -2.74 1.64 10.69
C VAL A 43 -2.09 2.98 10.98
N ILE A 44 -2.60 4.04 10.37
CA ILE A 44 -1.95 5.36 10.33
C ILE A 44 -2.92 6.42 10.88
N ASN A 45 -2.43 7.25 11.78
CA ASN A 45 -3.05 8.52 12.12
C ASN A 45 -2.49 9.60 11.18
N ASP A 46 -3.34 10.14 10.30
CA ASP A 46 -2.91 11.12 9.29
C ASP A 46 -2.72 12.53 9.89
N ASP A 47 -3.38 12.86 11.01
CA ASP A 47 -3.24 14.16 11.68
C ASP A 47 -1.85 14.34 12.28
N LEU A 48 -1.34 13.28 12.92
CA LEU A 48 0.01 13.25 13.51
C LEU A 48 1.07 12.75 12.52
N GLY A 49 0.65 12.15 11.39
CA GLY A 49 1.55 11.50 10.44
C GLY A 49 2.24 10.25 10.98
N VAL A 50 1.68 9.61 12.02
CA VAL A 50 2.31 8.48 12.74
C VAL A 50 1.63 7.16 12.37
N THR A 51 2.44 6.13 12.14
CA THR A 51 1.95 4.74 12.03
C THR A 51 1.85 4.13 13.42
N ILE A 52 0.63 3.78 13.83
CA ILE A 52 0.35 3.22 15.16
C ILE A 52 0.69 1.74 15.20
N ALA A 53 0.37 1.01 14.13
CA ALA A 53 0.62 -0.42 14.03
C ALA A 53 0.93 -0.81 12.59
N SER A 54 1.71 -1.87 12.42
CA SER A 54 1.99 -2.47 11.11
C SER A 54 2.00 -3.99 11.21
N ALA A 55 1.59 -4.63 10.12
CA ALA A 55 1.63 -6.08 9.99
C ALA A 55 1.97 -6.46 8.55
N MET A 56 2.65 -7.58 8.39
CA MET A 56 2.91 -8.17 7.08
C MET A 56 2.54 -9.65 7.07
N GLY A 57 1.98 -10.10 5.95
CA GLY A 57 1.76 -11.50 5.66
C GLY A 57 3.07 -12.23 5.38
N LYS A 58 3.05 -13.56 5.54
CA LYS A 58 4.15 -14.45 5.17
C LYS A 58 4.38 -14.46 3.66
N ASP A 59 5.52 -14.98 3.25
CA ASP A 59 5.88 -15.14 1.84
C ASP A 59 4.83 -15.91 1.05
N ALA A 60 4.57 -15.44 -0.18
CA ALA A 60 3.73 -16.15 -1.13
C ALA A 60 4.34 -17.51 -1.49
N GLY A 61 3.46 -18.45 -1.85
CA GLY A 61 3.86 -19.72 -2.45
C GLY A 61 4.55 -19.56 -3.80
N ALA A 62 4.95 -20.70 -4.39
CA ALA A 62 5.75 -20.76 -5.62
C ALA A 62 5.19 -19.89 -6.76
N VAL A 63 3.87 -19.90 -6.96
CA VAL A 63 3.19 -19.12 -8.01
C VAL A 63 3.43 -17.61 -7.87
N GLY A 64 3.34 -17.07 -6.65
CA GLY A 64 3.54 -15.63 -6.41
C GLY A 64 4.97 -15.19 -6.67
N LYS A 65 5.94 -16.05 -6.36
CA LYS A 65 7.37 -15.81 -6.61
C LYS A 65 7.71 -15.82 -8.10
N GLU A 66 7.11 -16.74 -8.87
CA GLU A 66 7.33 -16.82 -10.32
C GLU A 66 6.73 -15.64 -11.09
N VAL A 67 5.53 -15.18 -10.70
CA VAL A 67 4.91 -13.98 -11.33
C VAL A 67 5.71 -12.71 -10.99
N ALA A 68 6.30 -12.63 -9.80
CA ALA A 68 7.14 -11.49 -9.41
C ALA A 68 8.44 -11.38 -10.22
N LYS A 69 9.02 -12.50 -10.68
CA LYS A 69 10.23 -12.50 -11.51
C LYS A 69 9.98 -12.03 -12.95
N LYS A 70 8.75 -12.16 -13.44
CA LYS A 70 8.35 -11.86 -14.83
C LYS A 70 7.84 -10.44 -15.04
N ALA A 71 7.58 -9.70 -13.96
CA ALA A 71 6.98 -8.36 -13.96
C ALA A 71 8.05 -7.28 -13.75
#